data_AF-A0A1H3TMZ3-F1
#
_entry.id   AF-A0A1H3TMZ3-F1
#
_cell.length_a   1.000
_cell.length_b   1.000
_cell.length_c   1.000
_cell.angle_alpha   90.00
_cell.angle_beta   90.00
_cell.angle_gamma   90.00
#
_symmetry.space_group_name_H-M   'P 1'
#
loop_
_entity.id
_entity.type
_entity.pdbx_description
1 polymer ?
#
loop_
_entity_poly.entity_id
_entity_poly.type
_entity_poly.pdbx_seq_one_letter_code
_entity_poly.pdbx_strand_id
1 'polypeptide(L)'
;MATFEIQGKEYELKLNFESVKYLNKVVEGGSLGLIGKAMMGDIEVFSHIVHAGLFHQGKHFSFKEVEAEIEQAIANEALDGQDVFAICNEVVTESFFYKKQVSKLLADNPEAFEALKKLKS
;
A
#
# COMPACT_ATOMS: atom_id res chain seq x y z
N MET A 1 -9.73 7.68 -2.45
CA MET A 1 -8.74 7.81 -1.37
C MET A 1 -8.88 6.57 -0.54
N ALA A 2 -7.89 5.70 -0.61
CA ALA A 2 -7.90 4.42 0.08
C ALA A 2 -8.08 4.63 1.58
N THR A 3 -8.96 3.83 2.15
CA THR A 3 -9.26 3.80 3.58
C THR A 3 -9.03 2.39 4.11
N PHE A 4 -8.86 2.29 5.43
CA PHE A 4 -8.80 1.00 6.10
C PHE A 4 -9.48 1.10 7.46
N GLU A 5 -10.24 0.07 7.81
CA GLU A 5 -10.91 -0.01 9.11
C GLU A 5 -9.94 -0.55 10.16
N ILE A 6 -9.80 0.18 11.27
CA ILE A 6 -9.07 -0.28 12.46
C ILE A 6 -9.98 -0.06 13.67
N GLN A 7 -10.25 -1.13 14.43
CA GLN A 7 -11.05 -1.07 15.66
C GLN A 7 -12.45 -0.45 15.43
N GLY A 8 -13.12 -0.83 14.33
CA GLY A 8 -14.46 -0.34 14.01
C GLY A 8 -14.51 1.11 13.51
N LYS A 9 -13.37 1.70 13.15
CA LYS A 9 -13.28 3.07 12.61
C LYS A 9 -12.50 3.07 11.32
N GLU A 10 -13.07 3.74 10.32
CA GLU A 10 -12.45 3.91 9.01
C GLU A 10 -11.44 5.08 9.04
N TYR A 11 -10.23 4.83 8.55
CA TYR A 11 -9.15 5.82 8.48
C TYR A 11 -8.65 5.99 7.06
N GLU A 12 -8.46 7.23 6.64
CA GLU A 12 -7.74 7.55 5.39
C GLU A 12 -6.29 7.08 5.48
N LEU A 13 -5.83 6.39 4.44
CA LEU A 13 -4.43 6.00 4.27
C LEU A 13 -3.70 7.00 3.38
N LYS A 14 -2.65 7.62 3.92
CA LYS A 14 -1.84 8.60 3.20
C LYS A 14 -0.40 8.62 3.66
N LEU A 15 0.51 8.67 2.69
CA LEU A 15 1.94 8.75 2.96
C LEU A 15 2.37 10.19 3.27
N ASN A 16 3.08 10.34 4.39
CA ASN A 16 3.84 11.54 4.72
C ASN A 16 5.36 11.24 4.67
N PHE A 17 6.19 12.20 5.10
CA PHE A 17 7.64 12.02 5.12
C PHE A 17 8.09 10.83 5.97
N GLU A 18 7.49 10.62 7.14
CA GLU A 18 7.82 9.51 8.03
C GLU A 18 7.39 8.17 7.42
N SER A 19 6.21 8.11 6.78
CA SER A 19 5.72 6.94 6.07
C SER A 19 6.71 6.50 4.99
N VAL A 20 7.17 7.44 4.15
CA VAL A 20 8.13 7.18 3.06
C VAL A 20 9.46 6.68 3.61
N LYS A 21 9.98 7.33 4.66
CA LYS A 21 11.25 6.93 5.29
C LYS A 21 11.17 5.53 5.90
N TYR A 22 10.04 5.21 6.54
CA TYR A 22 9.78 3.89 7.09
C TYR A 22 9.70 2.83 5.99
N LEU A 23 8.85 3.03 4.98
CA LEU A 23 8.63 2.05 3.90
C LEU A 23 9.91 1.75 3.13
N ASN A 24 10.69 2.78 2.77
CA ASN A 24 11.97 2.59 2.07
C ASN A 24 13.03 1.85 2.92
N LYS A 25 12.85 1.77 4.24
CA LYS A 25 13.76 1.06 5.14
C LYS A 25 13.33 -0.39 5.36
N VAL A 26 12.03 -0.63 5.51
CA VAL A 26 11.51 -1.97 5.86
C VAL A 26 11.37 -2.88 4.64
N VAL A 27 11.23 -2.32 3.44
CA VAL A 27 11.14 -3.10 2.21
C VAL A 27 12.51 -3.22 1.54
N GLU A 28 12.94 -4.46 1.26
CA GLU A 28 14.18 -4.73 0.53
C GLU A 28 14.16 -4.06 -0.86
N GLY A 29 15.31 -3.56 -1.31
CA GLY A 29 15.40 -2.82 -2.58
C GLY A 29 14.90 -1.37 -2.50
N GLY A 30 14.55 -0.89 -1.29
CA GLY A 30 14.17 0.50 -1.05
C GLY A 30 12.93 0.92 -1.83
N SER A 31 12.96 2.11 -2.43
CA SER A 31 11.80 2.64 -3.16
C SER A 31 11.41 1.81 -4.38
N LEU A 32 12.37 1.22 -5.10
CA LEU A 32 12.08 0.40 -6.28
C LEU A 32 11.47 -0.95 -5.89
N GLY A 33 12.00 -1.59 -4.85
CA GLY A 33 11.43 -2.83 -4.31
C GLY A 33 10.01 -2.62 -3.77
N LEU A 34 9.79 -1.53 -3.02
CA LEU A 34 8.47 -1.13 -2.55
C LEU A 34 7.47 -0.94 -3.69
N ILE A 35 7.85 -0.20 -4.73
CA ILE A 35 6.98 0.03 -5.90
C ILE A 35 6.59 -1.31 -6.55
N GLY A 36 7.58 -2.18 -6.82
CA GLY A 36 7.32 -3.46 -7.46
C GLY A 36 6.37 -4.35 -6.66
N LYS A 37 6.59 -4.45 -5.34
CA LYS A 37 5.72 -5.22 -4.44
C LYS A 37 4.31 -4.63 -4.32
N ALA A 38 4.19 -3.31 -4.23
CA ALA A 38 2.89 -2.64 -4.18
C ALA A 38 2.09 -2.86 -5.47
N MET A 39 2.74 -2.85 -6.63
CA MET A 39 2.11 -3.14 -7.93
C MET A 39 1.61 -4.58 -8.03
N MET A 40 2.15 -5.51 -7.24
CA MET A 40 1.73 -6.91 -7.21
C MET A 40 0.69 -7.22 -6.12
N GLY A 41 0.37 -6.26 -5.24
CA GLY A 41 -0.49 -6.52 -4.08
C GLY A 41 0.14 -7.48 -3.06
N ASP A 42 1.45 -7.40 -2.85
CA ASP A 42 2.18 -8.25 -1.89
C ASP A 42 1.63 -8.05 -0.46
N ILE A 43 1.15 -9.13 0.15
CA ILE A 43 0.45 -9.09 1.45
C ILE A 43 1.37 -8.69 2.62
N GLU A 44 2.65 -9.08 2.58
CA GLU A 44 3.59 -8.71 3.64
C GLU A 44 3.85 -7.20 3.62
N VAL A 45 4.00 -6.64 2.41
CA VAL A 45 4.18 -5.20 2.23
C VAL A 45 2.88 -4.44 2.47
N PHE A 46 1.71 -5.03 2.18
CA PHE A 46 0.42 -4.40 2.44
C PHE A 46 0.26 -4.00 3.91
N SER A 47 0.60 -4.88 4.87
CA SER A 47 0.56 -4.55 6.30
C SER A 47 1.43 -3.34 6.65
N HIS A 48 2.63 -3.25 6.06
CA HIS A 48 3.50 -2.10 6.23
C HIS A 48 2.95 -0.83 5.59
N ILE A 49 2.29 -0.94 4.43
CA ILE A 49 1.66 0.18 3.73
C ILE A 49 0.50 0.75 4.55
N VAL A 50 -0.38 -0.11 5.08
CA VAL A 50 -1.50 0.33 5.94
C VAL A 50 -0.95 1.03 7.17
N HIS A 51 0.00 0.41 7.87
CA HIS A 51 0.60 1.01 9.07
C HIS A 51 1.26 2.36 8.78
N ALA A 52 2.09 2.45 7.74
CA ALA A 52 2.73 3.70 7.33
C ALA A 52 1.70 4.75 6.87
N GLY A 53 0.63 4.31 6.22
CA GLY A 53 -0.48 5.13 5.75
C GLY A 53 -1.31 5.74 6.88
N LEU A 54 -1.13 5.30 8.13
CA LEU A 54 -1.80 5.87 9.30
C LEU A 54 -0.95 6.92 10.03
N PHE A 55 0.33 7.07 9.70
CA PHE A 55 1.24 7.98 10.43
C PHE A 55 0.82 9.45 10.38
N HIS A 56 0.07 9.85 9.35
CA HIS A 56 -0.42 11.23 9.23
C HIS A 56 -1.57 11.56 10.20
N GLN A 57 -2.23 10.55 10.78
CA GLN A 57 -3.40 10.74 11.65
C GLN A 57 -3.05 11.25 13.06
N GLY A 58 -1.75 11.35 13.39
CA GLY A 58 -1.28 11.76 14.73
C GLY A 58 -1.63 10.76 15.85
N LYS A 59 -2.25 9.63 15.51
CA LYS A 59 -2.49 8.48 16.39
C LYS A 59 -1.46 7.41 16.10
N HIS A 60 -0.90 6.82 17.16
CA HIS A 60 0.05 5.72 17.03
C HIS A 60 -0.67 4.39 17.18
N PHE A 61 -1.07 3.80 16.05
CA PHE A 61 -1.35 2.38 15.96
C PHE A 61 -0.02 1.65 15.87
N SER A 62 0.15 0.60 16.67
CA SER A 62 1.30 -0.28 16.54
C SER A 62 1.15 -1.17 15.30
N PHE A 63 2.27 -1.58 14.73
CA PHE A 63 2.28 -2.49 13.59
C PHE A 63 1.51 -3.79 13.87
N LYS A 64 1.63 -4.33 15.09
CA LYS A 64 0.91 -5.54 15.51
C LYS A 64 -0.60 -5.37 15.55
N GLU A 65 -1.09 -4.20 15.97
CA GLU A 65 -2.53 -3.91 15.92
C GLU A 65 -3.02 -3.88 14.48
N VAL A 66 -2.26 -3.25 13.58
CA VAL A 66 -2.59 -3.22 12.15
C VAL A 66 -2.61 -4.63 11.55
N GLU A 67 -1.60 -5.46 11.82
CA GLU A 67 -1.56 -6.85 11.34
C GLU A 67 -2.75 -7.66 11.85
N ALA A 68 -3.13 -7.52 13.12
CA ALA A 68 -4.25 -8.24 13.70
C ALA A 68 -5.59 -7.86 13.04
N GLU A 69 -5.79 -6.58 12.72
CA GLU A 69 -6.99 -6.12 12.01
C GLU A 69 -7.03 -6.64 10.57
N ILE A 70 -5.88 -6.67 9.87
CA ILE A 70 -5.77 -7.26 8.53
C ILE A 70 -6.09 -8.76 8.56
N GLU A 71 -5.51 -9.49 9.51
CA GLU A 71 -5.77 -10.92 9.69
C GLU A 71 -7.27 -11.19 9.92
N GLN A 72 -7.91 -10.41 10.78
CA GLN A 72 -9.35 -10.50 11.02
C GLN A 72 -10.18 -10.15 9.78
N ALA A 73 -9.80 -9.11 9.04
CA ALA A 73 -10.51 -8.72 7.83
C ALA A 73 -10.45 -9.82 6.76
N ILE A 74 -9.30 -10.48 6.60
CA ILE A 74 -9.15 -11.63 5.70
C ILE A 74 -9.94 -12.84 6.20
N ALA A 75 -9.86 -13.16 7.50
CA ALA A 75 -10.57 -14.30 8.09
C ALA A 75 -12.10 -14.17 7.97
N ASN A 76 -12.60 -12.94 7.97
CA ASN A 76 -14.02 -12.63 7.81
C ASN A 76 -14.41 -12.35 6.34
N GLU A 77 -13.50 -12.55 5.37
CA GLU A 77 -13.72 -12.28 3.95
C GLU A 77 -14.09 -10.82 3.62
N ALA A 78 -13.76 -9.89 4.52
CA ALA A 78 -13.99 -8.44 4.36
C ALA A 78 -12.83 -7.73 3.64
N LEU A 79 -11.70 -8.42 3.47
CA LEU A 79 -10.54 -7.95 2.71
C LEU A 79 -10.06 -9.09 1.81
N ASP A 80 -10.11 -8.89 0.49
CA ASP A 80 -9.62 -9.85 -0.48
C ASP A 80 -8.34 -9.38 -1.22
N GLY A 81 -7.84 -10.23 -2.13
CA GLY A 81 -6.63 -9.92 -2.89
C GLY A 81 -6.76 -8.72 -3.83
N GLN A 82 -7.98 -8.45 -4.33
CA GLN A 82 -8.25 -7.30 -5.19
C GLN A 82 -8.27 -6.00 -4.36
N ASP A 83 -8.82 -6.04 -3.15
CA ASP A 83 -8.76 -4.90 -2.21
C ASP A 83 -7.32 -4.57 -1.83
N VAL A 84 -6.53 -5.59 -1.47
CA VAL A 84 -5.10 -5.44 -1.16
C VAL A 84 -4.35 -4.80 -2.33
N PHE A 85 -4.60 -5.29 -3.55
CA PHE A 85 -4.01 -4.73 -4.77
C PHE A 85 -4.41 -3.26 -4.96
N ALA A 86 -5.70 -2.94 -4.85
CA ALA A 86 -6.23 -1.60 -5.05
C ALA A 86 -5.63 -0.61 -4.04
N ILE A 87 -5.66 -0.96 -2.75
CA ILE A 87 -5.13 -0.12 -1.67
C ILE A 87 -3.62 0.09 -1.84
N CYS A 88 -2.84 -0.97 -2.12
CA CYS A 88 -1.40 -0.85 -2.36
C CYS A 88 -1.11 0.15 -3.50
N ASN A 89 -1.85 0.02 -4.61
CA ASN A 89 -1.67 0.87 -5.76
C ASN A 89 -2.02 2.33 -5.46
N GLU A 90 -3.15 2.58 -4.81
CA GLU A 90 -3.60 3.93 -4.50
C GLU A 90 -2.67 4.62 -3.48
N VAL A 91 -2.29 3.91 -2.41
CA VAL A 91 -1.47 4.48 -1.32
C VAL A 91 -0.02 4.68 -1.75
N VAL A 92 0.55 3.76 -2.54
CA VAL A 92 1.98 3.82 -2.94
C VAL A 92 2.12 4.29 -4.37
N THR A 93 1.60 3.54 -5.34
CA THR A 93 1.93 3.76 -6.76
C THR A 93 1.39 5.08 -7.29
N GLU A 94 0.28 5.55 -6.74
CA GLU A 94 -0.38 6.81 -7.11
C GLU A 94 -0.03 7.96 -6.17
N SER A 95 0.73 7.68 -5.11
CA SER A 95 1.22 8.69 -4.18
C SER A 95 2.00 9.79 -4.89
N PHE A 96 1.94 11.01 -4.34
CA PHE A 96 2.68 12.14 -4.90
C PHE A 96 4.20 11.86 -5.01
N PHE A 97 4.73 11.03 -4.11
CA PHE A 97 6.15 10.75 -3.97
C PHE A 97 6.64 9.71 -4.98
N TYR A 98 5.90 8.61 -5.18
CA TYR A 98 6.34 7.52 -6.05
C TYR A 98 5.76 7.58 -7.46
N LYS A 99 4.62 8.25 -7.70
CA LYS A 99 3.91 8.21 -9.00
C LYS A 99 4.78 8.52 -10.21
N LYS A 100 5.71 9.48 -10.10
CA LYS A 100 6.62 9.83 -11.20
C LYS A 100 7.63 8.73 -11.51
N GLN A 101 8.09 8.00 -10.49
CA GLN A 101 8.99 6.86 -10.66
C GLN A 101 8.24 5.68 -11.27
N VAL A 102 7.02 5.43 -10.79
CA VAL A 102 6.10 4.41 -11.33
C VAL A 102 5.83 4.66 -12.81
N SER A 103 5.46 5.89 -13.20
CA SER A 103 5.20 6.21 -14.61
C SER A 103 6.41 5.97 -15.52
N LYS A 104 7.63 6.25 -15.04
CA LYS A 104 8.85 5.98 -15.81
C LYS A 104 9.09 4.48 -15.95
N LEU A 105 8.98 3.74 -14.86
CA LEU A 105 9.16 2.29 -14.86
C LEU A 105 8.17 1.58 -15.79
N LEU A 106 6.92 2.06 -15.84
CA LEU A 106 5.89 1.55 -16.72
C LEU A 106 6.10 1.94 -18.19
N ALA A 107 6.65 3.12 -18.47
CA ALA A 107 7.00 3.54 -19.83
C ALA A 107 8.10 2.66 -20.43
N ASP A 108 9.02 2.17 -19.60
CA ASP A 108 10.09 1.26 -20.00
C ASP A 108 9.58 -0.19 -20.22
N ASN A 109 8.34 -0.52 -19.81
CA ASN A 109 7.76 -1.85 -20.00
C ASN A 109 6.24 -1.79 -20.33
N PRO A 110 5.88 -1.50 -21.60
CA PRO A 110 4.50 -1.22 -22.02
C PRO A 110 3.52 -2.38 -21.81
N GLU A 111 3.98 -3.63 -21.92
CA GLU A 111 3.14 -4.81 -21.72
C GLU A 111 2.73 -4.98 -20.25
N ALA A 112 3.67 -4.75 -19.33
CA ALA A 112 3.39 -4.75 -17.89
C ALA A 112 2.40 -3.63 -17.52
N PHE A 113 2.49 -2.48 -18.19
CA PHE A 113 1.56 -1.37 -17.99
C PHE A 113 0.12 -1.70 -18.37
N GLU A 114 -0.09 -2.34 -19.53
CA GLU A 114 -1.42 -2.73 -19.97
C GLU A 114 -2.02 -3.86 -19.12
N ALA A 115 -1.19 -4.80 -18.65
CA ALA A 115 -1.63 -5.82 -17.70
C ALA A 115 -2.11 -5.20 -16.38
N LEU A 116 -1.37 -4.24 -15.83
CA LEU A 116 -1.76 -3.55 -14.59
C LEU A 116 -3.02 -2.72 -14.74
N LYS A 117 -3.23 -2.06 -15.88
CA LYS A 117 -4.49 -1.33 -16.13
C LYS A 117 -5.70 -2.26 -16.08
N LYS A 118 -5.59 -3.47 -16.64
CA LYS A 118 -6.67 -4.47 -16.62
C LYS A 118 -6.97 -5.00 -15.22
N LEU A 119 -5.97 -5.03 -14.34
CA LEU A 119 -6.15 -5.41 -12.94
C LEU A 119 -6.76 -4.27 -12.11
N LYS A 120 -6.56 -3.01 -12.52
CA LYS A 120 -7.17 -1.83 -11.89
C LYS A 120 -8.60 -1.53 -12.34
N SER A 121 -9.03 -2.05 -13.50
CA SER A 121 -10.34 -1.80 -14.12
C SER A 121 -11.39 -2.84 -13.70
#